data_AF-A0A9E2UWU0-F1
#
_entry.id   AF-A0A9E2UWU0-F1
#
_cell.length_a   1.000
_cell.length_b   1.000
_cell.length_c   1.000
_cell.angle_alpha   90.00
_cell.angle_beta   90.00
_cell.angle_gamma   90.00
#
_symmetry.space_group_name_H-M   'P 1'
#
loop_
_entity.id
_entity.type
_entity.pdbx_description
1 polymer ?
#
loop_
_entity_poly.entity_id
_entity_poly.type
_entity_poly.pdbx_seq_one_letter_code
_entity_poly.pdbx_strand_id
1 'polypeptide(L)' 'MKKLFVGFGFGAIQAGLFLYEAHASGQFDRFVVAEVMPEVVDAIRKAGGRYRVNIAAVQGIE' A
#
# COMPACT_ATOMS: atom_id res chain seq x y z
N MET A 1 12.72 -15.58 -8.76
CA MET A 1 13.15 -15.20 -7.40
C MET A 1 12.01 -14.40 -6.77
N LYS A 2 11.53 -14.76 -5.58
CA LYS A 2 10.41 -14.04 -4.95
C LYS A 2 10.89 -12.70 -4.39
N LYS A 3 10.47 -11.57 -4.97
CA LYS A 3 10.89 -10.23 -4.51
C LYS A 3 9.94 -9.73 -3.42
N LEU A 4 10.51 -9.16 -2.37
CA LEU A 4 9.78 -8.54 -1.26
C LEU A 4 9.89 -7.02 -1.39
N PHE A 5 8.76 -6.33 -1.33
CA PHE A 5 8.73 -4.89 -1.17
C PHE A 5 8.64 -4.55 0.33
N VAL A 6 9.54 -3.70 0.82
CA VAL A 6 9.52 -3.18 2.20
C VAL A 6 9.51 -1.66 2.17
N GLY A 7 8.51 -1.07 2.82
CA GLY A 7 8.40 0.38 3.01
C GLY A 7 8.41 0.78 4.48
N PHE A 8 8.68 2.06 4.75
CA PHE A 8 8.65 2.65 6.08
C PHE A 8 7.74 3.89 6.05
N GLY A 9 6.78 3.93 6.98
CA GLY A 9 5.68 4.89 7.02
C GLY A 9 4.55 4.52 6.05
N PHE A 10 3.31 4.51 6.51
CA PHE A 10 2.09 4.24 5.74
C PHE A 10 1.33 5.55 5.45
N GLY A 11 2.07 6.57 5.03
CA GLY A 11 1.53 7.86 4.59
C GLY A 11 1.10 7.87 3.13
N ALA A 12 0.58 9.01 2.66
CA ALA A 12 0.04 9.16 1.30
C ALA A 12 1.03 8.77 0.18
N ILE A 13 2.30 9.14 0.30
CA ILE A 13 3.31 8.81 -0.71
C ILE A 13 3.66 7.31 -0.69
N GLN A 14 3.85 6.72 0.50
CA GLN A 14 4.18 5.30 0.58
C GLN A 14 3.00 4.44 0.11
N ALA A 15 1.79 4.68 0.61
CA ALA A 15 0.62 3.85 0.34
C ALA A 15 0.03 4.12 -1.05
N GLY A 16 -0.02 5.39 -1.45
CA GLY A 16 -0.67 5.83 -2.69
C GLY A 16 0.22 5.82 -3.93
N LEU A 17 1.56 5.88 -3.77
CA LEU A 17 2.50 5.85 -4.89
C LEU A 17 3.40 4.62 -4.81
N PHE A 18 4.32 4.53 -3.85
CA PHE A 18 5.35 3.49 -3.90
C PHE A 18 4.81 2.06 -3.77
N LEU A 19 3.95 1.80 -2.77
CA LEU A 19 3.35 0.50 -2.57
C LEU A 19 2.36 0.17 -3.70
N TYR A 20 1.60 1.16 -4.18
CA TYR A 20 0.70 1.02 -5.32
C TYR A 20 1.47 0.59 -6.58
N GLU A 21 2.53 1.32 -6.95
CA GLU A 21 3.34 1.00 -8.14
C GLU A 21 4.07 -0.33 -7.99
N ALA A 22 4.57 -0.64 -6.79
CA ALA A 22 5.17 -1.94 -6.50
C ALA A 22 4.15 -3.08 -6.73
N HIS A 23 2.92 -2.92 -6.27
CA HIS A 23 1.84 -3.88 -6.50
C HIS A 23 1.45 -3.96 -7.98
N ALA A 24 1.20 -2.81 -8.62
CA ALA A 24 0.77 -2.72 -10.02
C ALA A 24 1.82 -3.28 -10.99
N SER A 25 3.11 -3.19 -10.67
CA SER A 25 4.19 -3.73 -11.51
C SER A 25 4.19 -5.26 -11.65
N GLY A 26 3.51 -5.98 -10.74
CA GLY A 26 3.54 -7.45 -10.70
C GLY A 26 4.92 -8.05 -10.40
N GLN A 27 5.90 -7.23 -9.98
CA GLN A 27 7.28 -7.68 -9.77
C GLN A 27 7.54 -8.28 -8.38
N PHE A 28 6.60 -8.13 -7.44
CA PHE A 28 6.75 -8.50 -6.04
C PHE A 28 5.65 -9.46 -5.60
N ASP A 29 6.02 -10.45 -4.79
CA ASP A 29 5.10 -11.48 -4.28
C ASP A 29 4.57 -11.17 -2.88
N ARG A 30 5.21 -10.21 -2.19
CA ARG A 30 4.86 -9.84 -0.83
C ARG A 30 5.21 -8.38 -0.55
N PHE A 31 4.33 -7.74 0.21
CA PHE A 31 4.41 -6.33 0.57
C PHE A 31 4.38 -6.20 2.09
N VAL A 32 5.34 -5.45 2.64
CA VAL A 32 5.41 -5.14 4.08
C VAL A 32 5.66 -3.65 4.22
N VAL A 33 4.89 -2.98 5.08
CA VAL A 33 5.13 -1.59 5.46
C VAL A 33 5.21 -1.50 6.98
N ALA A 34 6.25 -0.89 7.50
CA ALA A 34 6.38 -0.57 8.91
C ALA A 34 5.71 0.80 9.17
N GLU A 35 4.85 0.88 10.18
CA GLU A 35 4.16 2.10 10.58
C GLU A 35 4.17 2.21 12.11
N VAL A 36 4.32 3.43 12.63
CA VAL A 36 4.42 3.75 14.05
C VAL A 36 3.07 4.11 14.67
N MET A 37 2.11 4.58 13.87
CA MET A 37 0.76 4.95 14.29
C MET A 37 -0.11 3.69 14.50
N PRO A 38 -0.43 3.32 15.77
CA PRO A 38 -1.12 2.08 16.08
C PRO A 38 -2.50 1.97 15.42
N GLU A 39 -3.23 3.07 15.33
CA GLU A 39 -4.56 3.14 14.72
C GLU A 39 -4.55 2.79 13.24
N VAL A 40 -3.49 3.20 12.51
CA VAL A 40 -3.32 2.86 11.10
C VAL A 40 -3.02 1.37 10.95
N VAL A 41 -2.09 0.86 11.77
CA VAL A 41 -1.73 -0.56 11.79
C VAL A 41 -2.95 -1.43 12.08
N ASP A 42 -3.75 -1.06 13.07
CA ASP A 42 -4.95 -1.80 13.47
C ASP A 42 -6.03 -1.75 12.40
N ALA A 43 -6.24 -0.60 11.74
CA ALA A 43 -7.19 -0.48 10.64
C ALA A 43 -6.84 -1.42 9.48
N ILE A 44 -5.56 -1.45 9.08
CA ILE A 44 -5.07 -2.33 8.01
C ILE A 44 -5.20 -3.81 8.40
N ARG A 45 -4.84 -4.17 9.64
CA ARG A 45 -4.97 -5.54 10.15
C ARG A 45 -6.43 -5.99 10.18
N LYS A 46 -7.35 -5.16 10.67
CA LYS A 46 -8.80 -5.44 10.68
C LYS A 46 -9.36 -5.60 9.27
N ALA A 47 -8.81 -4.90 8.28
CA ALA A 47 -9.18 -5.04 6.87
C ALA A 47 -8.57 -6.29 6.18
N GLY A 48 -7.78 -7.09 6.91
CA GLY A 48 -7.08 -8.28 6.37
C GLY A 48 -5.87 -7.92 5.53
N GLY A 49 -5.16 -6.84 5.87
CA GLY A 49 -3.98 -6.37 5.13
C GLY A 49 -4.33 -5.63 3.83
N ARG A 50 -5.58 -5.19 3.66
CA ARG A 50 -6.07 -4.52 2.45
C ARG A 50 -6.41 -3.06 2.73
N TYR A 51 -6.23 -2.24 1.71
CA TYR A 51 -6.63 -0.84 1.69
C TYR A 51 -7.01 -0.46 0.25
N ARG A 52 -7.56 0.73 0.07
CA ARG A 52 -7.87 1.28 -1.25
C ARG A 52 -7.11 2.57 -1.46
N VAL A 53 -6.55 2.72 -2.65
CA VAL A 53 -6.07 4.00 -3.17
C VAL A 53 -7.15 4.48 -4.14
N ASN A 54 -7.64 5.69 -3.93
CA ASN A 54 -8.55 6.34 -4.85
C ASN A 54 -7.71 7.15 -5.84
N ILE A 55 -7.78 6.82 -7.13
CA ILE A 55 -7.01 7.51 -8.17
C ILE A 55 -7.95 8.43 -8.93
N ALA A 56 -7.69 9.73 -8.88
CA ALA A 56 -8.42 10.69 -9.69
C ALA A 56 -7.96 10.58 -11.16
N ALA A 57 -8.84 10.12 -12.02
CA ALA A 57 -8.67 10.00 -13.46
C ALA A 57 -9.60 10.99 -14.20
N VAL A 58 -9.42 11.09 -15.52
CA VAL A 58 -10.22 12.00 -16.37
C VAL A 58 -11.72 11.68 -16.29
N GLN A 59 -12.08 10.41 -16.10
CA GLN A 59 -13.46 9.93 -16.06
C GLN A 59 -14.06 9.85 -14.65
N GLY A 60 -13.30 10.12 -13.59
CA GLY A 60 -13.77 9.98 -12.21
C GLY A 60 -12.71 9.42 -11.27
N ILE A 61 -13.15 8.76 -10.18
CA ILE A 61 -12.25 8.07 -9.25
C ILE A 61 -12.23 6.58 -9.58
N GLU A 62 -11.03 6.01 -9.67
CA GLU A 62 -10.75 4.58 -9.80
C GLU A 62 -10.33 3.95 -8.46
#